data_AF-A0A8J3N2G8-F1
#
_entry.id   AF-A0A8J3N2G8-F1
#
_cell.length_a   1.000
_cell.length_b   1.000
_cell.length_c   1.000
_cell.angle_alpha   90.00
_cell.angle_beta   90.00
_cell.angle_gamma   90.00
#
_symmetry.space_group_name_H-M   'P 1'
#
loop_
_entity.id
_entity.type
_entity.pdbx_description
1 polymer ?
#
loop_
_entity_poly.entity_id
_entity_poly.type
_entity_poly.pdbx_seq_one_letter_code
_entity_poly.pdbx_strand_id
1 'polypeptide(L)'
;MHEQEAVDTGPGNGDMSLLQGAAHEIHVSQHPTQEIPEGTSRTIQRILVVEDDPTLATLESEILTAHGYIVVTVHSGELAITALRSAIPDLVVLDLELPGSIKGWEVLQMLRTTASIPVLVTTSATTAVRQYIRSRGESRITLDHLPKPYPMQTLLKRVKRMLMIAPQ
;
A
#
# COMPACT_ATOMS: atom_id res chain seq x y z
N MET A 1 71.47 -28.65 -17.61
CA MET A 1 71.12 -27.22 -17.48
C MET A 1 70.93 -27.01 -15.99
N HIS A 2 72.03 -26.77 -15.27
CA HIS A 2 72.48 -25.44 -14.80
C HIS A 2 71.39 -24.79 -13.92
N GLU A 3 71.58 -24.34 -12.68
CA GLU A 3 72.68 -24.39 -11.69
C GLU A 3 72.11 -23.73 -10.40
N GLN A 4 72.44 -24.26 -9.22
CA GLN A 4 72.90 -23.60 -7.97
C GLN A 4 72.08 -22.46 -7.27
N GLU A 5 71.71 -22.62 -5.98
CA GLU A 5 72.37 -22.15 -4.70
C GLU A 5 72.09 -20.66 -4.39
N ALA A 6 72.03 -20.10 -3.17
CA ALA A 6 72.03 -20.46 -1.73
C ALA A 6 71.61 -19.16 -0.96
N VAL A 7 70.84 -19.22 0.14
CA VAL A 7 71.21 -18.93 1.56
C VAL A 7 72.09 -17.67 1.82
N ASP A 8 71.58 -16.68 2.59
CA ASP A 8 72.02 -16.31 3.97
C ASP A 8 72.02 -14.81 4.36
N THR A 9 71.77 -14.57 5.66
CA THR A 9 72.23 -13.50 6.58
C THR A 9 71.80 -12.02 6.44
N GLY A 10 71.20 -11.47 7.52
CA GLY A 10 71.20 -10.03 7.86
C GLY A 10 72.50 -9.61 8.58
N PRO A 11 72.52 -8.65 9.55
CA PRO A 11 71.72 -7.44 9.79
C PRO A 11 72.61 -6.16 9.75
N GLY A 12 72.05 -4.94 9.91
CA GLY A 12 72.89 -3.73 10.06
C GLY A 12 72.19 -2.37 10.15
N ASN A 13 71.88 -1.98 11.39
CA ASN A 13 71.76 -0.65 12.04
C ASN A 13 71.77 0.65 11.22
N GLY A 14 70.86 1.56 11.59
CA GLY A 14 70.94 3.01 11.36
C GLY A 14 70.01 3.77 12.31
N ASP A 15 70.60 4.71 13.04
CA ASP A 15 70.15 5.42 14.25
C ASP A 15 69.17 6.59 13.97
N MET A 16 68.54 7.04 15.06
CA MET A 16 67.81 8.28 15.32
C MET A 16 68.06 9.47 14.37
N SER A 17 67.00 10.24 14.10
CA SER A 17 66.73 11.50 14.81
C SER A 17 65.59 12.28 14.14
N LEU A 18 64.74 12.86 14.99
CA LEU A 18 63.95 14.10 14.88
C LEU A 18 63.61 14.61 13.46
N LEU A 19 62.32 14.90 13.23
CA LEU A 19 61.88 16.27 13.04
C LEU A 19 60.35 16.40 13.13
N GLN A 20 59.98 17.46 13.83
CA GLN A 20 58.66 17.95 14.19
C GLN A 20 57.96 18.55 12.95
N GLY A 21 56.67 18.24 12.75
CA GLY A 21 55.94 18.76 11.58
C GLY A 21 54.42 18.70 11.75
N ALA A 22 53.85 19.84 12.14
CA ALA A 22 52.51 20.35 11.88
C ALA A 22 51.33 19.36 11.81
N ALA A 23 50.41 19.48 12.76
CA ALA A 23 49.05 19.00 12.65
C ALA A 23 48.41 19.55 11.35
N HIS A 24 48.07 18.65 10.44
CA HIS A 24 47.33 18.97 9.23
C HIS A 24 45.90 19.27 9.63
N GLU A 25 45.47 20.52 9.43
CA GLU A 25 44.08 20.95 9.56
C GLU A 25 43.21 20.06 8.68
N ILE A 26 42.42 19.21 9.32
CA ILE A 26 41.39 18.45 8.61
C ILE A 26 40.26 19.44 8.36
N HIS A 27 40.16 19.87 7.10
CA HIS A 27 39.08 20.70 6.59
C HIS A 27 37.76 19.93 6.78
N VAL A 28 37.00 20.28 7.82
CA VAL A 28 35.63 19.79 7.99
C VAL A 28 34.79 20.46 6.91
N SER A 29 34.59 19.77 5.79
CA SER A 29 33.54 20.13 4.84
C SER A 29 32.22 20.07 5.58
N GLN A 30 31.76 21.24 6.04
CA GLN A 30 30.40 21.44 6.53
C GLN A 30 29.45 21.27 5.34
N HIS A 31 29.12 20.02 5.02
CA HIS A 31 27.90 19.75 4.28
C HIS A 31 26.74 20.11 5.21
N PRO A 32 25.80 20.96 4.78
CA PRO A 32 24.61 21.22 5.57
C PRO A 32 23.93 19.88 5.82
N THR A 33 23.71 19.57 7.10
CA THR A 33 22.80 18.50 7.50
C THR A 33 21.46 18.87 6.90
N GLN A 34 21.12 18.29 5.75
CA GLN A 34 19.75 18.31 5.28
C GLN A 34 18.96 17.55 6.32
N GLU A 35 18.24 18.30 7.14
CA GLU A 35 17.14 17.81 7.96
C GLU A 35 16.34 16.85 7.09
N ILE A 36 16.37 15.56 7.45
CA ILE A 36 15.47 14.58 6.86
C ILE A 36 14.08 15.10 7.23
N PRO A 37 13.22 15.49 6.27
CA PRO A 37 11.86 15.81 6.62
C PRO A 37 11.31 14.55 7.28
N GLU A 38 10.83 14.66 8.52
CA GLU A 38 10.04 13.60 9.17
C GLU A 38 8.86 13.30 8.25
N GLY A 39 9.08 12.37 7.33
CA GLY A 39 8.11 11.93 6.36
C GLY A 39 6.99 11.32 7.15
N THR A 40 5.82 11.94 7.06
CA THR A 40 4.54 11.37 7.48
C THR A 40 4.55 9.89 7.14
N SER A 41 4.68 9.02 8.15
CA SER A 41 4.55 7.59 7.98
C SER A 41 3.17 7.36 7.39
N ARG A 42 3.07 7.22 6.07
CA ARG A 42 1.81 6.86 5.41
C ARG A 42 1.44 5.51 5.97
N THR A 43 0.41 5.50 6.83
CA THR A 43 -0.18 4.26 7.29
C THR A 43 -0.56 3.45 6.06
N ILE A 44 -0.07 2.22 5.98
CA ILE A 44 -0.39 1.33 4.88
C ILE A 44 -1.89 1.04 4.96
N GLN A 45 -2.65 1.48 3.96
CA GLN A 45 -4.10 1.36 3.93
C GLN A 45 -4.51 -0.06 3.54
N ARG A 46 -5.49 -0.61 4.26
CA ARG A 46 -6.06 -1.94 4.03
C ARG A 46 -7.36 -1.83 3.24
N ILE A 47 -7.48 -2.62 2.18
CA ILE A 47 -8.66 -2.71 1.33
C ILE A 47 -9.25 -4.11 1.45
N LEU A 48 -10.55 -4.18 1.70
CA LEU A 48 -11.32 -5.43 1.58
C LEU A 48 -11.98 -5.47 0.19
N VAL A 49 -11.67 -6.49 -0.60
CA VAL A 49 -12.34 -6.78 -1.88
C VAL A 49 -13.37 -7.89 -1.65
N VAL A 50 -14.61 -7.65 -2.04
CA VAL A 50 -15.72 -8.60 -1.99
C VAL A 50 -16.21 -8.85 -3.41
N GLU A 51 -15.77 -9.96 -4.00
CA GLU A 51 -15.99 -10.28 -5.42
C GLU A 51 -16.01 -11.81 -5.59
N ASP A 52 -17.07 -12.34 -6.17
CA ASP A 52 -17.24 -13.79 -6.32
C ASP A 52 -16.53 -14.36 -7.55
N ASP A 53 -16.26 -13.55 -8.57
CA ASP A 53 -15.41 -13.96 -9.70
C ASP A 53 -13.93 -13.99 -9.25
N PRO A 54 -13.29 -15.17 -9.10
CA PRO A 54 -11.92 -15.26 -8.63
C PRO A 54 -10.92 -14.61 -9.59
N THR A 55 -11.23 -14.57 -10.89
CA THR A 55 -10.38 -13.95 -11.91
C THR A 55 -10.37 -12.44 -11.72
N LEU A 56 -11.55 -11.84 -11.62
CA LEU A 56 -11.67 -10.40 -11.39
C LEU A 56 -11.07 -10.03 -10.03
N ALA A 57 -11.40 -10.77 -8.97
CA ALA A 57 -10.87 -10.53 -7.64
C ALA A 57 -9.33 -10.58 -7.58
N THR A 58 -8.71 -11.48 -8.36
CA THR A 58 -7.25 -11.56 -8.50
C THR A 58 -6.70 -10.30 -9.17
N LEU A 59 -7.29 -9.87 -10.30
CA LEU A 59 -6.86 -8.66 -11.02
C LEU A 59 -6.97 -7.41 -10.15
N GLU A 60 -8.08 -7.28 -9.40
CA GLU A 60 -8.29 -6.16 -8.47
C GLU A 60 -7.28 -6.18 -7.33
N SER A 61 -7.01 -7.35 -6.76
CA SER A 61 -6.02 -7.50 -5.69
C SER A 61 -4.61 -7.19 -6.17
N GLU A 62 -4.20 -7.70 -7.33
CA GLU A 62 -2.88 -7.47 -7.91
C GLU A 62 -2.65 -5.99 -8.20
N ILE A 63 -3.59 -5.31 -8.88
CA ILE A 63 -3.42 -3.89 -9.21
C ILE A 63 -3.37 -3.02 -7.95
N LEU A 64 -4.18 -3.32 -6.94
CA LEU A 64 -4.20 -2.54 -5.69
C LEU A 64 -2.93 -2.80 -4.87
N THR A 65 -2.52 -4.06 -4.73
CA THR A 65 -1.29 -4.44 -4.02
C THR A 65 -0.05 -3.83 -4.66
N ALA A 66 0.04 -3.85 -6.00
CA ALA A 66 1.12 -3.21 -6.75
C ALA A 66 1.22 -1.68 -6.51
N HIS A 67 0.18 -1.05 -5.95
CA HIS A 67 0.14 0.36 -5.62
C HIS A 67 0.23 0.66 -4.11
N GLY A 68 0.68 -0.32 -3.31
CA GLY A 68 1.03 -0.12 -1.91
C GLY A 68 -0.12 -0.30 -0.91
N TYR A 69 -1.23 -0.90 -1.34
CA TYR A 69 -2.33 -1.28 -0.45
C TYR A 69 -2.13 -2.71 0.09
N ILE A 70 -2.58 -2.96 1.32
CA ILE A 70 -2.78 -4.34 1.81
C ILE A 70 -4.17 -4.76 1.38
N VAL A 71 -4.29 -5.83 0.58
CA VAL A 71 -5.58 -6.30 0.09
C VAL A 71 -5.96 -7.61 0.75
N VAL A 72 -7.18 -7.68 1.26
CA VAL A 72 -7.84 -8.93 1.67
C VAL A 72 -9.01 -9.17 0.73
N THR A 73 -9.09 -10.37 0.18
CA THR A 73 -10.17 -10.76 -0.73
C THR A 73 -11.07 -11.79 -0.07
N VAL A 74 -12.38 -11.61 -0.24
CA VAL A 74 -13.41 -12.59 0.14
C VAL A 74 -14.41 -12.75 -1.01
N HIS A 75 -15.01 -13.93 -1.11
CA HIS A 75 -15.79 -14.33 -2.30
C HIS A 75 -17.29 -14.48 -2.04
N SER A 76 -17.79 -14.01 -0.89
CA SER A 76 -19.22 -14.04 -0.59
C SER A 76 -19.63 -12.96 0.41
N GLY A 77 -20.92 -12.65 0.46
CA GLY A 77 -21.47 -11.71 1.44
C GLY A 77 -21.27 -12.19 2.89
N GLU A 78 -21.41 -13.48 3.16
CA GLU A 78 -21.22 -14.08 4.49
C GLU A 78 -19.76 -13.93 4.97
N LEU A 79 -18.80 -14.16 4.07
CA LEU A 79 -17.38 -13.96 4.35
C LEU A 79 -17.05 -12.49 4.52
N ALA A 80 -17.67 -11.58 3.75
CA ALA A 80 -17.52 -10.14 3.93
C ALA A 80 -17.95 -9.67 5.31
N ILE A 81 -19.12 -10.11 5.78
CA ILE A 81 -19.58 -9.79 7.14
C ILE A 81 -18.60 -10.34 8.19
N THR A 82 -18.10 -11.55 8.00
CA THR A 82 -17.15 -12.17 8.93
C THR A 82 -15.81 -11.41 8.97
N ALA A 83 -15.29 -11.01 7.81
CA ALA A 83 -14.07 -10.22 7.70
C ALA A 83 -14.23 -8.84 8.36
N LEU A 84 -15.34 -8.16 8.11
CA LEU A 84 -15.64 -6.82 8.66
C LEU A 84 -15.80 -6.82 10.19
N ARG A 85 -16.22 -7.95 10.80
CA ARG A 85 -16.21 -8.11 12.26
C ARG A 85 -14.82 -8.34 12.84
N SER A 86 -13.91 -8.90 12.03
CA SER A 86 -12.56 -9.29 12.49
C SER A 86 -11.58 -8.13 12.39
N ALA A 87 -11.68 -7.32 11.34
CA ALA A 87 -10.85 -6.13 11.16
C ALA A 87 -11.61 -5.07 10.35
N ILE A 88 -11.39 -3.80 10.69
CA ILE A 88 -11.97 -2.65 9.98
C ILE A 88 -10.98 -2.24 8.87
N PRO A 89 -11.34 -2.38 7.57
CA PRO A 89 -10.54 -1.87 6.47
C PRO A 89 -10.71 -0.35 6.30
N ASP A 90 -9.78 0.27 5.58
CA ASP A 90 -9.84 1.70 5.23
C ASP A 90 -10.79 1.96 4.03
N LEU A 91 -11.02 0.94 3.20
CA LEU A 91 -11.99 0.98 2.10
C LEU A 91 -12.48 -0.45 1.77
N VAL A 92 -13.74 -0.56 1.33
CA VAL A 92 -14.30 -1.79 0.77
C VAL A 92 -14.55 -1.61 -0.72
N VAL A 93 -14.06 -2.51 -1.55
CA VAL A 93 -14.52 -2.71 -2.94
C VAL A 93 -15.56 -3.82 -2.89
N LEU A 94 -16.79 -3.52 -3.30
CA LEU A 94 -17.94 -4.41 -3.10
C LEU A 94 -18.68 -4.64 -4.41
N ASP A 95 -18.71 -5.88 -4.88
CA ASP A 95 -19.69 -6.27 -5.89
C ASP A 95 -21.11 -6.31 -5.29
N LEU A 96 -22.08 -5.74 -6.00
CA LEU A 96 -23.50 -5.87 -5.64
C LEU A 96 -24.16 -7.13 -6.20
N GLU A 97 -23.57 -7.75 -7.22
CA GLU A 97 -24.11 -8.90 -7.94
C GLU A 97 -23.71 -10.25 -7.30
N LEU A 98 -23.31 -10.23 -6.02
CA LEU A 98 -22.89 -11.43 -5.29
C LEU A 98 -23.96 -12.56 -5.29
N PRO A 99 -23.54 -13.81 -5.52
CA PRO A 99 -24.38 -14.99 -5.34
C PRO A 99 -24.58 -15.30 -3.85
N GLY A 100 -25.31 -16.38 -3.55
CA GLY A 100 -25.50 -16.84 -2.18
C GLY A 100 -26.66 -16.18 -1.45
N SER A 101 -26.68 -16.35 -0.12
CA SER A 101 -27.81 -15.94 0.73
C SER A 101 -27.72 -14.47 1.14
N ILE A 102 -26.52 -13.95 1.35
CA ILE A 102 -26.25 -12.55 1.65
C ILE A 102 -25.79 -11.83 0.39
N LYS A 103 -26.59 -10.88 -0.08
CA LYS A 103 -26.35 -10.07 -1.28
C LYS A 103 -25.47 -8.86 -0.97
N GLY A 104 -24.82 -8.31 -2.01
CA GLY A 104 -23.97 -7.13 -1.83
C GLY A 104 -24.74 -5.91 -1.31
N TRP A 105 -26.04 -5.76 -1.64
CA TRP A 105 -26.89 -4.73 -1.04
C TRP A 105 -27.03 -4.86 0.48
N GLU A 106 -27.14 -6.09 0.99
CA GLU A 106 -27.23 -6.35 2.43
C GLU A 106 -25.91 -6.03 3.13
N VAL A 107 -24.78 -6.36 2.50
CA VAL A 107 -23.44 -5.96 2.98
C VAL A 107 -23.31 -4.44 3.02
N LEU A 108 -23.72 -3.72 1.96
CA LEU A 108 -23.68 -2.26 1.90
C LEU A 108 -24.56 -1.62 2.98
N GLN A 109 -25.78 -2.14 3.18
CA GLN A 109 -26.68 -1.65 4.22
C GLN A 109 -26.10 -1.87 5.61
N MET A 110 -25.57 -3.07 5.89
CA MET A 110 -24.90 -3.36 7.15
C MET A 110 -23.76 -2.36 7.39
N LEU A 111 -22.85 -2.19 6.42
CA LEU A 111 -21.76 -1.22 6.51
C LEU A 111 -22.28 0.16 6.88
N ARG A 112 -23.34 0.65 6.23
CA ARG A 112 -23.91 1.98 6.54
C ARG A 112 -24.57 2.10 7.90
N THR A 113 -24.94 0.98 8.53
CA THR A 113 -25.48 0.97 9.89
C THR A 113 -24.41 0.79 10.97
N THR A 114 -23.30 0.11 10.66
CA THR A 114 -22.31 -0.31 11.67
C THR A 114 -21.00 0.44 11.60
N ALA A 115 -20.62 1.02 10.44
CA ALA A 115 -19.33 1.69 10.28
C ALA A 115 -19.31 2.73 9.14
N SER A 116 -18.62 3.85 9.36
CA SER A 116 -18.44 4.90 8.35
C SER A 116 -17.29 4.60 7.39
N ILE A 117 -17.22 3.38 6.85
CA ILE A 117 -16.15 2.96 5.93
C ILE A 117 -16.49 3.41 4.49
N PRO A 118 -15.53 4.00 3.75
CA PRO A 118 -15.65 4.23 2.32
C PRO A 118 -15.95 2.94 1.55
N VAL A 119 -16.98 2.95 0.69
CA VAL A 119 -17.34 1.78 -0.13
C VAL A 119 -17.35 2.16 -1.60
N LEU A 120 -16.52 1.50 -2.38
CA LEU A 120 -16.57 1.54 -3.84
C LEU A 120 -17.39 0.35 -4.33
N VAL A 121 -18.60 0.63 -4.81
CA VAL A 121 -19.46 -0.40 -5.39
C VAL A 121 -19.04 -0.72 -6.82
N THR A 122 -18.92 -2.00 -7.16
CA THR A 122 -18.81 -2.49 -8.53
C THR A 122 -20.13 -3.16 -8.91
N THR A 123 -20.72 -2.82 -10.06
CA THR A 123 -22.02 -3.39 -10.50
C THR A 123 -22.32 -3.04 -11.95
N SER A 124 -23.11 -3.85 -12.62
CA SER A 124 -23.75 -3.53 -13.90
C SER A 124 -24.96 -2.59 -13.72
N ALA A 125 -25.65 -2.67 -12.58
CA ALA A 125 -26.90 -1.95 -12.28
C ALA A 125 -26.69 -0.56 -11.64
N THR A 126 -26.02 0.36 -12.36
CA THR A 126 -25.63 1.67 -11.81
C THR A 126 -26.77 2.62 -11.43
N THR A 127 -27.95 2.48 -12.02
CA THR A 127 -29.08 3.39 -11.74
C THR A 127 -29.56 3.29 -10.29
N ALA A 128 -29.68 2.07 -9.76
CA ALA A 128 -30.10 1.84 -8.38
C ALA A 128 -29.09 2.43 -7.37
N VAL A 129 -27.80 2.25 -7.63
CA VAL A 129 -26.73 2.80 -6.77
C VAL A 129 -26.72 4.32 -6.78
N ARG A 130 -26.86 4.95 -7.95
CA ARG A 130 -26.94 6.41 -8.06
C ARG A 130 -28.16 6.97 -7.33
N GLN A 131 -29.30 6.32 -7.45
CA GLN A 131 -30.51 6.71 -6.71
C GLN A 131 -30.31 6.58 -5.20
N TYR A 132 -29.71 5.46 -4.75
CA TYR A 132 -29.40 5.23 -3.35
C TYR A 132 -28.49 6.31 -2.78
N ILE A 133 -27.35 6.58 -3.42
CA ILE A 133 -26.40 7.65 -3.06
C ILE A 133 -27.14 8.98 -2.91
N ARG A 134 -27.98 9.35 -3.89
CA ARG A 134 -28.72 10.61 -3.87
C ARG A 134 -29.76 10.67 -2.75
N SER A 135 -30.49 9.59 -2.52
CA SER A 135 -31.53 9.52 -1.48
C SER A 135 -30.97 9.63 -0.06
N ARG A 136 -29.74 9.16 0.15
CA ARG A 136 -29.04 9.18 1.44
C ARG A 136 -28.15 10.40 1.64
N GLY A 137 -27.97 11.23 0.63
CA GLY A 137 -27.07 12.39 0.69
C GLY A 137 -25.59 11.99 0.80
N GLU A 138 -25.22 10.82 0.28
CA GLU A 138 -23.85 10.30 0.34
C GLU A 138 -22.89 11.08 -0.57
N SER A 139 -21.67 11.30 -0.09
CA SER A 139 -20.60 11.89 -0.90
C SER A 139 -19.89 10.82 -1.71
N ARG A 140 -19.29 11.20 -2.83
CA ARG A 140 -18.46 10.29 -3.65
C ARG A 140 -17.19 9.81 -2.95
N ILE A 141 -16.82 10.38 -1.80
CA ILE A 141 -15.68 9.89 -0.99
C ILE A 141 -16.13 8.77 -0.03
N THR A 142 -17.39 8.78 0.40
CA THR A 142 -17.96 7.77 1.31
C THR A 142 -18.59 6.62 0.54
N LEU A 143 -19.29 6.90 -0.55
CA LEU A 143 -19.91 5.91 -1.42
C LEU A 143 -19.82 6.34 -2.88
N ASP A 144 -19.04 5.61 -3.67
CA ASP A 144 -18.97 5.77 -5.13
C ASP A 144 -19.28 4.44 -5.81
N HIS A 145 -19.42 4.48 -7.13
CA HIS A 145 -19.66 3.27 -7.92
C HIS A 145 -18.83 3.24 -9.20
N LEU A 146 -18.62 2.02 -9.69
CA LEU A 146 -17.87 1.70 -10.89
C LEU A 146 -18.70 0.71 -11.75
N PRO A 147 -19.19 1.14 -12.94
CA PRO A 147 -19.94 0.24 -13.83
C PRO A 147 -19.07 -0.90 -14.35
N LYS A 148 -19.53 -2.14 -14.25
CA LYS A 148 -18.95 -3.28 -14.97
C LYS A 148 -19.32 -3.21 -16.47
N PRO A 149 -18.41 -3.56 -17.41
CA PRO A 149 -16.97 -3.79 -17.20
C PRO A 149 -16.20 -2.48 -17.00
N TYR A 150 -15.10 -2.53 -16.23
CA TYR A 150 -14.21 -1.38 -16.00
C TYR A 150 -12.73 -1.72 -16.18
N PRO A 151 -11.91 -0.74 -16.63
CA PRO A 151 -10.46 -0.87 -16.59
C PRO A 151 -9.93 -0.85 -15.16
N MET A 152 -8.90 -1.67 -14.86
CA MET A 152 -8.21 -1.69 -13.55
C MET A 152 -7.64 -0.31 -13.15
N GLN A 153 -7.21 0.48 -14.13
CA GLN A 153 -6.77 1.86 -13.87
C GLN A 153 -7.91 2.76 -13.36
N THR A 154 -9.14 2.50 -13.77
CA THR A 154 -10.30 3.25 -13.29
C THR A 154 -10.62 2.87 -11.85
N LEU A 155 -10.59 1.58 -11.51
CA LEU A 155 -10.68 1.10 -10.12
C LEU A 155 -9.66 1.83 -9.23
N LEU A 156 -8.39 1.77 -9.61
CA LEU A 156 -7.31 2.40 -8.85
C LEU A 156 -7.51 3.91 -8.68
N LYS A 157 -7.92 4.62 -9.74
CA LYS A 157 -8.20 6.07 -9.66
C LYS A 157 -9.33 6.38 -8.68
N ARG A 158 -10.37 5.54 -8.60
CA ARG A 158 -11.49 5.70 -7.66
C ARG A 158 -11.05 5.43 -6.23
N VAL A 159 -10.38 4.31 -6.00
CA VAL A 159 -9.82 3.95 -4.68
C VAL A 159 -8.92 5.06 -4.15
N LYS A 160 -7.95 5.52 -4.96
CA LYS A 160 -7.05 6.63 -4.59
C LYS A 160 -7.82 7.88 -4.18
N ARG A 161 -8.83 8.29 -4.97
CA ARG A 161 -9.64 9.48 -4.66
C ARG A 161 -10.35 9.34 -3.32
N MET A 162 -10.94 8.19 -3.05
CA MET A 162 -11.71 7.95 -1.83
C MET A 162 -10.83 7.90 -0.59
N LEU A 163 -9.59 7.43 -0.73
CA LEU A 163 -8.62 7.34 0.37
C LEU A 163 -7.73 8.58 0.57
N MET A 164 -7.74 9.54 -0.37
CA MET A 164 -6.94 10.77 -0.30
C MET A 164 -7.40 11.76 0.78
N ILE A 165 -8.60 11.57 1.37
CA ILE A 165 -9.20 12.52 2.32
C ILE A 165 -9.91 11.76 3.47
N ALA A 166 -9.33 10.66 3.96
CA ALA A 166 -9.77 10.14 5.25
C ALA A 166 -9.19 11.07 6.34
N PRO A 167 -10.01 11.85 7.08
CA PRO A 167 -9.49 12.61 8.20
C PRO A 167 -8.91 11.65 9.23
N GLN A 168 -7.71 11.96 9.72
CA GLN A 168 -7.18 11.42 10.97
C GLN A 168 -8.02 11.95 12.14
#